data_AF-A0A6A5Y822-F1
#
_entry.id   AF-A0A6A5Y822-F1
#
_cell.length_a   1.000
_cell.length_b   1.000
_cell.length_c   1.000
_cell.angle_alpha   90.00
_cell.angle_beta   90.00
_cell.angle_gamma   90.00
#
_symmetry.space_group_name_H-M   'P 1'
#
loop_
_entity.id
_entity.type
_entity.pdbx_description
1 polymer ?
#
loop_
_entity_poly.entity_id
_entity_poly.type
_entity_poly.pdbx_seq_one_letter_code
_entity_poly.pdbx_strand_id
1 'polypeptide(L)'
;MLLGAALMSKPGTYVLRVTFQLPTSVSLDKFISAWDTMTQSAEIVRTRLVKDEDAGAVQVVTKGFQWDHYNDLKEFEAEEFPRMDFGTPLTRLGVVKNSPGGTPVFVFTMHHALYDAFSLNIIFAEVSKLYTTVRSDIHLVSYNTH
;
A
#
# COMPACT_ATOMS: atom_id res chain seq x y z
N MET A 1 4.04 15.65 -1.64
CA MET A 1 2.94 16.63 -1.49
C MET A 1 1.73 16.04 -2.22
N LEU A 2 0.73 15.58 -1.46
CA LEU A 2 -0.44 14.84 -1.96
C LEU A 2 -1.61 15.83 -2.07
N LEU A 3 -2.23 15.95 -3.24
CA LEU A 3 -3.40 16.81 -3.47
C LEU A 3 -4.65 15.95 -3.31
N GLY A 4 -5.29 16.03 -2.15
CA GLY A 4 -6.55 15.33 -1.85
C GLY A 4 -6.35 13.93 -1.27
N ALA A 5 -6.69 13.78 0.02
CA ALA A 5 -6.87 12.50 0.67
C ALA A 5 -8.30 12.38 1.18
N ALA A 6 -9.01 11.31 0.81
CA ALA A 6 -10.32 11.01 1.39
C ALA A 6 -10.18 9.87 2.41
N LEU A 7 -10.75 10.08 3.59
CA LEU A 7 -10.68 9.16 4.71
C LEU A 7 -12.05 8.54 4.95
N MET A 8 -12.11 7.21 4.96
CA MET A 8 -13.34 6.48 5.25
C MET A 8 -13.06 5.36 6.25
N SER A 9 -13.96 5.21 7.22
CA SER A 9 -13.95 4.10 8.18
C SER A 9 -15.36 3.55 8.33
N LYS A 10 -15.50 2.21 8.35
CA LYS A 10 -16.79 1.56 8.58
C LYS A 10 -16.90 1.17 10.06
N PRO A 11 -17.81 1.78 10.85
CA PRO A 11 -17.99 1.42 12.26
C PRO A 11 -18.18 -0.09 12.45
N GLY A 12 -17.56 -0.65 13.48
CA GLY A 12 -17.64 -2.09 13.77
C GLY A 12 -16.70 -2.99 12.96
N THR A 13 -15.99 -2.45 11.95
CA THR A 13 -15.00 -3.25 11.18
C THR A 13 -13.56 -3.00 11.58
N TYR A 14 -13.26 -1.91 12.29
CA TYR A 14 -11.89 -1.49 12.62
C TYR A 14 -10.97 -1.39 11.39
N VAL A 15 -11.55 -1.11 10.22
CA VAL A 15 -10.83 -0.91 8.96
C VAL A 15 -10.78 0.58 8.61
N LEU A 16 -9.57 1.03 8.31
CA LEU A 16 -9.28 2.31 7.71
C LEU A 16 -9.11 2.14 6.21
N ARG A 17 -9.75 3.01 5.42
CA ARG A 17 -9.50 3.17 3.99
C ARG A 17 -9.18 4.63 3.68
N VAL A 18 -8.05 4.86 3.03
CA VAL A 18 -7.58 6.17 2.59
C VAL A 18 -7.36 6.13 1.09
N THR A 19 -7.88 7.11 0.36
CA THR A 19 -7.58 7.27 -1.06
C THR A 19 -6.77 8.55 -1.28
N PHE A 20 -5.83 8.50 -2.22
CA PHE A 20 -4.97 9.61 -2.59
C PHE A 20 -5.02 9.80 -4.09
N GLN A 21 -5.40 11.00 -4.53
CA GLN A 21 -5.24 11.35 -5.94
C GLN A 21 -3.76 11.65 -6.20
N LEU A 22 -3.13 10.86 -7.08
CA LEU A 22 -1.72 11.03 -7.40
C LEU A 22 -1.54 12.15 -8.43
N PRO A 23 -0.82 13.24 -8.12
CA PRO A 23 -0.54 14.29 -9.10
C PRO A 23 0.17 13.73 -10.34
N THR A 24 0.01 14.39 -11.49
CA THR A 24 0.71 14.02 -12.73
C THR A 24 2.24 14.07 -12.63
N SER A 25 2.78 14.78 -11.64
CA SER A 25 4.22 14.81 -11.33
C SER A 25 4.73 13.56 -10.60
N VAL A 26 3.83 12.71 -10.09
CA VAL A 26 4.20 11.45 -9.44
C VAL A 26 4.36 10.37 -10.51
N SER A 27 5.55 9.77 -10.57
CA SER A 27 5.79 8.58 -11.38
C SER A 27 5.14 7.38 -10.69
N LEU A 28 4.08 6.85 -11.30
CA LEU A 28 3.33 5.71 -10.76
C LEU A 28 4.24 4.50 -10.52
N ASP A 29 5.14 4.19 -11.47
CA ASP A 29 6.05 3.04 -11.35
C ASP A 29 7.00 3.18 -10.15
N LYS A 30 7.57 4.37 -9.94
CA LYS A 30 8.41 4.64 -8.75
C LYS A 30 7.60 4.58 -7.46
N PHE A 31 6.36 5.05 -7.50
CA PHE A 31 5.46 5.02 -6.35
C PHE A 31 5.11 3.57 -5.94
N ILE A 32 4.76 2.73 -6.92
CA ILE A 32 4.53 1.30 -6.72
C ILE A 32 5.81 0.64 -6.18
N SER A 33 6.97 0.89 -6.80
CA SER A 33 8.25 0.33 -6.36
C SER A 33 8.64 0.72 -4.92
N ALA A 34 8.35 1.96 -4.51
CA ALA A 34 8.57 2.40 -3.13
C ALA A 34 7.70 1.64 -2.13
N TRP A 35 6.43 1.43 -2.47
CA TRP A 35 5.51 0.62 -1.65
C TRP A 35 5.88 -0.86 -1.66
N ASP A 36 6.32 -1.42 -2.79
CA ASP A 36 6.82 -2.80 -2.84
C ASP A 36 8.01 -2.98 -1.90
N THR A 37 8.95 -2.02 -1.92
CA THR A 37 10.09 -2.02 -1.00
C THR A 37 9.65 -1.92 0.45
N MET A 38 8.67 -1.05 0.76
CA MET A 38 8.08 -0.94 2.08
C MET A 38 7.41 -2.25 2.55
N THR A 39 6.65 -2.91 1.67
CA THR A 39 5.99 -4.17 2.02
C THR A 39 7.01 -5.28 2.28
N GLN A 40 8.16 -5.25 1.61
CA GLN A 40 9.25 -6.20 1.85
C GLN A 40 9.96 -5.92 3.19
N SER A 41 10.24 -4.66 3.51
CA SER A 41 11.01 -4.26 4.69
C SER A 41 10.19 -4.25 5.99
N ALA A 42 8.90 -3.95 5.93
CA ALA A 42 8.03 -3.85 7.11
C ALA A 42 7.11 -5.08 7.23
N GLU A 43 7.47 -6.00 8.12
CA GLU A 43 6.69 -7.23 8.34
C GLU A 43 5.23 -6.97 8.70
N ILE A 44 4.97 -5.90 9.47
CA ILE A 44 3.62 -5.53 9.92
C ILE A 44 2.64 -5.35 8.74
N VAL A 45 3.10 -4.87 7.59
CA VAL A 45 2.28 -4.67 6.37
C VAL A 45 1.89 -6.00 5.72
N ARG A 46 2.60 -7.09 6.03
CA ARG A 46 2.37 -8.46 5.56
C ARG A 46 1.83 -9.37 6.66
N THR A 47 1.52 -8.82 7.84
CA THR A 47 1.01 -9.59 8.97
C THR A 47 -0.45 -9.95 8.76
N ARG A 48 -0.79 -11.19 9.12
CA ARG A 48 -2.16 -11.68 9.21
C ARG A 48 -2.42 -12.18 10.62
N LEU A 49 -3.67 -12.08 11.05
CA LEU A 49 -4.13 -12.78 12.24
C LEU A 49 -4.63 -14.15 11.82
N VAL A 50 -4.27 -15.22 12.51
CA VAL A 50 -4.77 -16.58 12.26
C VAL A 50 -5.30 -17.16 13.58
N LYS A 51 -6.32 -18.02 13.50
CA LYS A 51 -6.76 -18.82 14.64
C LYS A 51 -5.97 -20.11 14.68
N ASP A 52 -5.27 -20.31 15.78
CA ASP A 52 -4.64 -21.55 16.18
C ASP A 52 -5.53 -22.22 17.24
N GLU A 53 -5.63 -23.56 17.20
CA GLU A 53 -6.51 -24.31 18.09
C GLU A 53 -6.03 -24.27 19.55
N ASP A 54 -4.72 -24.19 19.77
CA ASP A 54 -4.10 -24.26 21.10
C ASP A 54 -3.73 -22.87 21.64
N ALA A 55 -3.25 -21.98 20.78
CA ALA A 55 -2.76 -20.64 21.15
C ALA A 55 -3.80 -19.52 20.93
N GLY A 56 -4.95 -19.82 20.34
CA GLY A 56 -5.97 -18.82 20.01
C GLY A 56 -5.55 -17.93 18.84
N ALA A 57 -5.72 -16.61 18.96
CA ALA A 57 -5.37 -15.68 17.88
C ALA A 57 -3.86 -15.41 17.86
N VAL A 58 -3.19 -15.77 16.77
CA VAL A 58 -1.75 -15.57 16.56
C VAL A 58 -1.47 -14.66 15.37
N GLN A 59 -0.29 -14.03 15.37
CA GLN A 59 0.19 -13.23 14.24
C GLN A 59 1.15 -14.05 13.38
N VAL A 60 0.96 -14.00 12.06
CA VAL A 60 1.87 -14.64 11.09
C VAL A 60 2.28 -13.64 10.02
N VAL A 61 3.53 -13.72 9.58
CA VAL A 61 4.09 -12.87 8.52
C VAL A 61 4.11 -13.65 7.22
N THR A 62 3.37 -13.20 6.20
CA THR A 62 3.31 -13.90 4.90
C THR A 62 4.40 -13.46 3.94
N LYS A 63 4.88 -14.35 3.07
CA LYS A 63 5.79 -14.01 1.98
C LYS A 63 5.01 -13.38 0.82
N GLY A 64 5.52 -12.28 0.29
CA GLY A 64 4.92 -11.57 -0.84
C GLY A 64 3.77 -10.63 -0.45
N PHE A 65 3.41 -9.78 -1.40
CA PHE A 65 2.33 -8.79 -1.30
C PHE A 65 1.69 -8.64 -2.68
N GLN A 66 0.37 -8.51 -2.75
CA GLN A 66 -0.37 -8.34 -4.01
C GLN A 66 -1.14 -7.03 -3.98
N TRP A 67 -1.07 -6.31 -5.08
CA TRP A 67 -1.82 -5.08 -5.29
C TRP A 67 -3.22 -5.39 -5.84
N ASP A 68 -4.19 -4.61 -5.38
CA ASP A 68 -5.50 -4.52 -6.00
C ASP A 68 -5.42 -3.59 -7.21
N HIS A 69 -6.04 -3.99 -8.31
CA HIS A 69 -6.07 -3.18 -9.54
C HIS A 69 -7.52 -2.95 -9.95
N TYR A 70 -7.86 -1.68 -10.18
CA TYR A 70 -9.18 -1.27 -10.62
C TYR A 70 -9.06 -0.57 -11.97
N ASN A 71 -9.99 -0.87 -12.88
CA ASN A 71 -10.03 -0.35 -14.24
C ASN A 71 -10.51 1.09 -14.28
N ASP A 72 -11.38 1.49 -13.34
CA ASP A 72 -11.88 2.85 -13.20
C ASP A 72 -12.41 3.11 -11.78
N LEU A 73 -12.77 4.37 -11.50
CA LEU A 73 -13.31 4.78 -10.20
C LEU A 73 -14.66 4.15 -9.89
N LYS A 74 -15.47 3.83 -10.90
CA LYS A 74 -16.79 3.24 -10.69
C LYS A 74 -16.68 1.81 -10.17
N GLU A 75 -15.72 1.04 -10.69
CA GLU A 75 -15.39 -0.29 -10.17
C GLU A 75 -14.95 -0.22 -8.71
N PHE A 76 -14.09 0.73 -8.36
CA PHE A 76 -13.65 0.94 -6.99
C PHE A 76 -14.78 1.39 -6.05
N GLU A 77 -15.62 2.34 -6.46
CA GLU A 77 -16.73 2.86 -5.66
C GLU A 77 -17.84 1.81 -5.42
N ALA A 78 -17.99 0.86 -6.35
CA ALA A 78 -18.89 -0.28 -6.19
C ALA A 78 -18.35 -1.34 -5.22
N GLU A 79 -17.06 -1.32 -4.90
CA GLU A 79 -16.44 -2.27 -3.96
C GLU A 79 -16.84 -1.93 -2.52
N GLU A 80 -17.49 -2.89 -1.84
CA GLU A 80 -17.68 -2.79 -0.40
C GLU A 80 -16.35 -2.76 0.36
N PHE A 81 -16.36 -2.27 1.60
CA PHE A 81 -15.20 -2.39 2.47
C PHE A 81 -14.76 -3.85 2.58
N PRO A 82 -13.47 -4.15 2.38
CA PRO A 82 -12.99 -5.50 2.29
C PRO A 82 -13.14 -6.16 3.65
N ARG A 83 -13.63 -7.39 3.66
CA ARG A 83 -13.72 -8.19 4.88
C ARG A 83 -12.30 -8.61 5.28
N MET A 84 -11.83 -8.11 6.42
CA MET A 84 -10.50 -8.35 6.97
C MET A 84 -10.64 -9.23 8.22
N ASP A 85 -10.59 -10.55 8.04
CA ASP A 85 -10.75 -11.55 9.11
C ASP A 85 -9.48 -12.37 9.31
N PHE A 86 -9.57 -13.38 10.18
CA PHE A 86 -8.53 -14.39 10.33
C PHE A 86 -8.15 -15.04 8.98
N GLY A 87 -6.85 -15.08 8.72
CA GLY A 87 -6.25 -15.66 7.51
C GLY A 87 -6.24 -14.73 6.30
N THR A 88 -7.00 -13.63 6.30
CA THR A 88 -7.05 -12.70 5.15
C THR A 88 -5.99 -11.61 5.24
N PRO A 89 -5.64 -10.94 4.13
CA PRO A 89 -4.77 -9.76 4.18
C PRO A 89 -5.40 -8.64 5.01
N LEU A 90 -4.62 -8.09 5.93
CA LEU A 90 -5.04 -6.99 6.81
C LEU A 90 -4.47 -5.62 6.37
N THR A 91 -3.66 -5.61 5.31
CA THR A 91 -3.28 -4.43 4.54
C THR A 91 -3.53 -4.72 3.06
N ARG A 92 -4.12 -3.76 2.35
CA ARG A 92 -4.38 -3.81 0.91
C ARG A 92 -3.95 -2.50 0.29
N LEU A 93 -3.20 -2.59 -0.80
CA LEU A 93 -2.75 -1.45 -1.59
C LEU A 93 -3.38 -1.59 -2.96
N GLY A 94 -4.02 -0.52 -3.44
CA GLY A 94 -4.74 -0.51 -4.69
C GLY A 94 -4.37 0.67 -5.57
N VAL A 95 -4.46 0.48 -6.90
CA VAL A 95 -4.38 1.58 -7.85
C VAL A 95 -5.58 1.54 -8.78
N VAL A 96 -6.32 2.64 -8.81
CA VAL A 96 -7.33 2.92 -9.82
C VAL A 96 -6.67 3.64 -10.97
N LYS A 97 -6.65 3.00 -12.13
CA LYS A 97 -6.23 3.65 -13.37
C LYS A 97 -7.44 4.40 -13.91
N ASN A 98 -7.32 5.71 -14.11
CA ASN A 98 -8.38 6.46 -14.77
C ASN A 98 -8.25 6.35 -16.28
N SER A 99 -9.32 6.70 -17.01
CA SER A 99 -9.33 6.87 -18.46
C SER A 99 -8.10 7.68 -18.94
N PRO A 100 -7.64 7.50 -20.20
CA PRO A 100 -6.47 8.20 -20.71
C PRO A 100 -6.51 9.72 -20.42
N GLY A 101 -5.53 10.23 -19.68
CA GLY A 101 -5.44 11.63 -19.25
C GLY A 101 -5.90 11.92 -17.81
N GLY A 102 -6.52 10.96 -17.12
CA GLY A 102 -6.85 11.08 -15.70
C GLY A 102 -5.66 10.79 -14.78
N THR A 103 -5.61 11.45 -13.62
CA THR A 103 -4.64 11.17 -12.56
C THR A 103 -4.97 9.85 -11.86
N PRO A 104 -4.04 8.91 -11.68
CA PRO A 104 -4.30 7.68 -10.92
C PRO A 104 -4.74 7.97 -9.49
N VAL A 105 -5.55 7.07 -8.91
CA VAL A 105 -5.91 7.12 -7.50
C VAL A 105 -5.29 5.93 -6.78
N PHE A 106 -4.51 6.21 -5.74
CA PHE A 106 -3.98 5.20 -4.85
C PHE A 106 -4.97 4.93 -3.72
N VAL A 107 -5.14 3.66 -3.37
CA VAL A 107 -6.03 3.19 -2.31
C VAL A 107 -5.18 2.46 -1.27
N PHE A 108 -5.25 2.89 -0.01
CA PHE A 108 -4.63 2.23 1.12
C PHE A 108 -5.73 1.77 2.08
N THR A 109 -5.85 0.48 2.31
CA THR A 109 -6.79 -0.07 3.29
C THR A 109 -6.04 -0.90 4.33
N MET A 110 -6.27 -0.67 5.62
CA MET A 110 -5.59 -1.40 6.69
C MET A 110 -6.49 -1.63 7.89
N HIS A 111 -6.38 -2.79 8.52
CA HIS A 111 -7.06 -3.10 9.77
C HIS A 111 -6.29 -2.50 10.95
N HIS A 112 -7.01 -1.88 11.89
CA HIS A 112 -6.46 -1.24 13.09
C HIS A 112 -5.72 -2.20 14.04
N ALA A 113 -5.82 -3.52 13.85
CA ALA A 113 -5.03 -4.49 14.62
C ALA A 113 -3.54 -4.39 14.29
N LEU A 114 -3.19 -3.78 13.15
CA LEU A 114 -1.82 -3.66 12.66
C LEU A 114 -1.21 -2.26 12.84
N TYR A 115 -2.00 -1.26 13.22
CA TYR A 115 -1.50 0.11 13.32
C TYR A 115 -2.17 0.89 14.45
N ASP A 116 -1.51 1.97 14.81
CA ASP A 116 -2.00 3.10 15.59
C ASP A 116 -1.69 4.41 14.83
N ALA A 117 -2.07 5.55 15.41
CA ALA A 117 -1.84 6.85 14.79
C ALA A 117 -0.35 7.14 14.52
N PHE A 118 0.57 6.64 15.36
CA PHE A 118 2.00 6.90 15.23
C PHE A 118 2.62 6.06 14.11
N SER A 119 2.33 4.76 14.08
CA SER A 119 2.83 3.83 13.08
C SER A 119 2.35 4.17 11.66
N LEU A 120 1.12 4.67 11.48
CA LEU A 120 0.68 5.18 10.17
C LEU A 120 1.56 6.32 9.67
N ASN A 121 1.91 7.28 10.53
CA ASN A 121 2.79 8.39 10.16
C ASN A 121 4.17 7.87 9.75
N ILE A 122 4.70 6.88 10.46
CA ILE A 122 5.99 6.24 10.12
C ILE A 122 5.90 5.54 8.77
N ILE A 123 4.85 4.75 8.51
CA ILE A 123 4.64 4.03 7.25
C ILE A 123 4.64 5.00 6.06
N PHE A 124 3.82 6.06 6.12
CA PHE A 124 3.74 7.03 5.03
C PHE A 124 5.03 7.85 4.87
N ALA A 125 5.69 8.22 5.97
CA ALA A 125 6.97 8.91 5.91
C ALA A 125 8.05 8.04 5.26
N GLU A 126 8.11 6.75 5.59
CA GLU A 126 9.11 5.83 5.05
C GLU A 126 8.90 5.57 3.56
N VAL A 127 7.66 5.33 3.13
CA VAL A 127 7.34 5.24 1.69
C VAL A 127 7.73 6.52 0.96
N SER A 128 7.50 7.69 1.56
CA SER A 128 7.91 8.96 0.96
C SER A 128 9.43 9.04 0.77
N LYS A 129 10.23 8.56 1.73
CA LYS A 129 11.70 8.50 1.59
C LYS A 129 12.12 7.48 0.54
N LEU A 130 11.50 6.31 0.52
CA LEU A 130 11.77 5.27 -0.47
C LEU A 130 11.53 5.81 -1.87
N TYR A 131 10.39 6.50 -2.09
CA TYR A 131 10.06 7.13 -3.37
C TYR A 131 11.11 8.15 -3.84
N THR A 132 11.63 9.00 -2.95
CA THR A 132 12.69 9.96 -3.31
C THR A 132 14.04 9.29 -3.54
N THR A 133 14.27 8.13 -2.93
CA THR A 133 15.53 7.36 -3.03
C THR A 133 15.55 6.43 -4.25
N VAL A 134 14.41 6.21 -4.94
CA VAL A 134 14.35 5.45 -6.21
C VAL A 134 15.03 6.22 -7.36
N ARG A 135 16.37 6.30 -7.30
CA ARG A 135 17.38 6.38 -8.37
C ARG A 135 18.78 6.61 -7.76
N SER A 136 19.59 5.55 -7.67
CA SER A 136 21.06 5.66 -7.67
C SER A 136 21.77 4.42 -8.24
N ASP A 137 21.09 3.54 -8.98
CA ASP A 137 21.79 2.46 -9.70
C ASP A 137 22.02 2.88 -11.15
N ILE A 138 22.93 3.84 -11.35
CA ILE A 138 23.61 4.02 -12.63
C ILE A 138 25.01 3.41 -12.44
N HIS A 139 25.18 2.17 -12.89
CA HIS A 139 26.51 1.60 -13.06
C HIS A 139 27.19 2.31 -14.24
N LEU A 140 28.24 3.09 -13.96
CA LEU A 140 29.19 3.50 -14.98
C LEU A 140 29.96 2.25 -15.45
N VAL A 141 29.68 1.80 -16.67
CA VAL A 141 30.54 0.84 -17.37
C VAL A 141 31.63 1.66 -18.06
N SER A 142 32.86 1.62 -17.54
CA SER A 142 34.02 2.17 -18.25
C SER A 142 34.37 1.24 -19.40
N TYR A 143 34.25 1.72 -20.64
CA TYR A 143 34.92 1.10 -21.77
C TYR A 143 36.37 1.56 -21.77
N ASN A 144 37.28 0.66 -21.38
CA ASN A 144 38.70 0.84 -21.71
C ASN A 144 38.90 0.46 -23.18
N THR A 145 39.06 1.46 -24.03
CA THR A 145 39.80 1.30 -25.29
C THR A 145 41.26 1.65 -25.03
N HIS A 146 42.10 0.61 -24.95
CA HIS A 146 43.37 0.42 -25.67
C HIS A 146 44.08 -0.84 -25.18
#